data_AF-A0A2N0AID8-F1
#
_entry.id   AF-A0A2N0AID8-F1
#
_cell.length_a   1.000
_cell.length_b   1.000
_cell.length_c   1.000
_cell.angle_alpha   90.00
_cell.angle_beta   90.00
_cell.angle_gamma   90.00
#
_symmetry.space_group_name_H-M   'P 1'
#
loop_
_entity.id
_entity.type
_entity.pdbx_description
1 polymer ?
#
loop_
_entity_poly.entity_id
_entity_poly.type
_entity_poly.pdbx_seq_one_letter_code
_entity_poly.pdbx_strand_id
1 'polypeptide(L)'
;MAITKEKKADFNDKLVDFKNYLEELKKEANIFKAQAKKSKDMEPYFNLSLAINSIKTINTCIVINELSTAILEINNNNYLETARKEIYNCISYIEKTVGNNVDGSLSENKEQLAKIERFTPTQRLNLIKGLLQAMKKTTTAFGTNSKWKWSWPDINFRVAACTKNLFDFIAYEREQDLENPYYYIRKEHFNLVIELANQAAQDYRTKFEMSTQDSTDLKHSVEMLEMNRKIFQITGENEDLEKTKTLIESFQQKIADLESDDKKKKKKQ
;
A
#
# COMPACT_ATOMS: atom_id res chain seq x y z
N MET A 1 5.74 16.86 31.67
CA MET A 1 4.72 17.38 32.60
C MET A 1 3.81 16.24 33.03
N ALA A 2 3.32 16.24 34.28
CA ALA A 2 2.38 15.22 34.75
C ALA A 2 0.99 15.47 34.14
N ILE A 3 0.37 14.43 33.58
CA ILE A 3 -0.98 14.51 33.00
C ILE A 3 -1.99 14.73 34.14
N THR A 4 -2.71 15.84 34.11
CA THR A 4 -3.70 16.19 35.14
C THR A 4 -4.95 15.29 35.04
N LYS A 5 -5.69 15.17 36.15
CA LYS A 5 -6.96 14.42 36.17
C LYS A 5 -7.98 15.02 35.20
N GLU A 6 -8.00 16.34 35.08
CA GLU A 6 -8.88 17.09 34.18
C GLU A 6 -8.58 16.81 32.71
N LYS A 7 -7.31 16.84 32.28
CA LYS A 7 -6.90 16.48 30.91
C LYS A 7 -7.30 15.04 30.57
N LYS A 8 -7.20 14.11 31.53
CA LYS A 8 -7.66 12.72 31.33
C LYS A 8 -9.18 12.63 31.19
N ALA A 9 -9.94 13.38 31.97
CA ALA A 9 -11.39 13.41 31.88
C ALA A 9 -11.84 13.96 30.51
N ASP A 10 -11.32 15.12 30.09
CA ASP A 10 -11.64 15.73 28.79
C ASP A 10 -11.32 14.79 27.61
N PHE A 11 -10.15 14.13 27.65
CA PHE A 11 -9.81 13.14 26.63
C PHE A 11 -10.77 11.94 26.61
N ASN A 12 -11.14 11.41 27.79
CA ASN A 12 -12.03 10.26 27.87
C ASN A 12 -13.44 10.58 27.40
N ASP A 13 -13.95 11.77 27.72
CA ASP A 13 -15.28 12.22 27.30
C ASP A 13 -15.35 12.34 25.77
N LYS A 14 -14.34 12.95 25.15
CA LYS A 14 -14.23 13.05 23.67
C LYS A 14 -13.99 11.69 22.99
N LEU A 15 -13.43 10.72 23.69
CA LEU A 15 -13.11 9.40 23.14
C LEU A 15 -14.34 8.49 22.97
N VAL A 16 -15.45 8.78 23.66
CA VAL A 16 -16.65 7.94 23.67
C VAL A 16 -17.20 7.72 22.27
N ASP A 17 -17.43 8.80 21.52
CA ASP A 17 -18.04 8.72 20.18
C ASP A 17 -17.16 7.96 19.19
N PHE A 18 -15.84 8.17 19.24
CA PHE A 18 -14.91 7.44 18.38
C PHE A 18 -14.84 5.95 18.72
N LYS A 19 -14.93 5.58 20.00
CA LYS A 19 -15.01 4.16 20.40
C LYS A 19 -16.30 3.51 19.92
N ASN A 20 -17.43 4.21 20.02
CA ASN A 20 -18.71 3.73 19.52
C ASN A 20 -18.63 3.51 18.00
N TYR A 21 -18.08 4.47 17.25
CA TYR A 21 -17.90 4.34 15.81
C TYR A 21 -16.94 3.20 15.43
N LEU A 22 -15.86 2.98 16.18
CA LEU A 22 -14.98 1.81 15.95
C LEU A 22 -15.72 0.47 16.14
N GLU A 23 -16.59 0.37 17.14
CA GLU A 23 -17.41 -0.85 17.32
C GLU A 23 -18.47 -1.02 16.23
N GLU A 24 -19.04 0.07 15.70
CA GLU A 24 -19.91 0.03 14.51
C GLU A 24 -19.17 -0.48 13.27
N LEU A 25 -17.99 0.09 12.99
CA LEU A 25 -17.14 -0.35 11.87
C LEU A 25 -16.78 -1.84 11.99
N LYS A 26 -16.49 -2.31 13.20
CA LYS A 26 -16.20 -3.73 13.47
C LYS A 26 -17.41 -4.62 13.24
N LYS A 27 -18.62 -4.20 13.64
CA LYS A 27 -19.87 -4.91 13.33
C LYS A 27 -20.10 -4.99 11.82
N GLU A 28 -19.95 -3.87 11.12
CA GLU A 28 -20.07 -3.78 9.66
C GLU A 28 -19.07 -4.72 8.96
N ALA A 29 -17.80 -4.71 9.38
CA ALA A 29 -16.77 -5.60 8.84
C ALA A 29 -17.12 -7.09 9.06
N ASN A 30 -17.70 -7.45 10.20
CA ASN A 30 -18.14 -8.83 10.45
C ASN A 30 -19.30 -9.24 9.54
N ILE A 31 -20.21 -8.32 9.22
CA ILE A 31 -21.29 -8.55 8.25
C ILE A 31 -20.70 -8.81 6.87
N PHE A 32 -19.80 -7.95 6.38
CA PHE A 32 -19.15 -8.15 5.08
C PHE A 32 -18.37 -9.46 5.00
N LYS A 33 -17.63 -9.84 6.05
CA LYS A 33 -16.93 -11.14 6.12
C LYS A 33 -17.90 -12.33 6.05
N ALA A 34 -19.06 -12.23 6.71
CA ALA A 34 -20.07 -13.27 6.66
C ALA A 34 -20.72 -13.36 5.28
N GLN A 35 -20.99 -12.23 4.63
CA GLN A 35 -21.58 -12.17 3.30
C GLN A 35 -20.62 -12.66 2.21
N ALA A 36 -19.34 -12.30 2.30
CA ALA A 36 -18.28 -12.78 1.40
C ALA A 36 -18.22 -14.32 1.34
N LYS A 37 -18.37 -14.99 2.49
CA LYS A 37 -18.40 -16.46 2.57
C LYS A 37 -19.64 -17.08 1.95
N LYS A 38 -20.78 -16.36 1.95
CA LYS A 38 -22.07 -16.87 1.46
C LYS A 38 -22.25 -16.67 -0.04
N SER A 39 -21.69 -15.60 -0.60
CA SER A 39 -21.90 -15.21 -2.00
C SER A 39 -20.56 -15.08 -2.72
N LYS A 40 -20.09 -16.18 -3.32
CA LYS A 40 -18.78 -16.22 -4.01
C LYS A 40 -18.68 -15.20 -5.15
N ASP A 41 -19.76 -14.98 -5.88
CA ASP A 41 -19.77 -14.01 -7.00
C ASP A 41 -19.65 -12.57 -6.51
N MET A 42 -20.13 -12.27 -5.31
CA MET A 42 -20.07 -10.94 -4.68
C MET A 42 -18.88 -10.78 -3.73
N GLU A 43 -18.13 -11.86 -3.46
CA GLU A 43 -16.96 -11.85 -2.59
C GLU A 43 -15.97 -10.73 -2.92
N PRO A 44 -15.62 -10.47 -4.20
CA PRO A 44 -14.72 -9.37 -4.57
C PRO A 44 -15.24 -7.99 -4.11
N TYR A 45 -16.54 -7.73 -4.24
CA TYR A 45 -17.13 -6.47 -3.78
C TYR A 45 -17.17 -6.35 -2.25
N PHE A 46 -17.39 -7.46 -1.54
CA PHE A 46 -17.29 -7.47 -0.07
C PHE A 46 -15.85 -7.26 0.40
N ASN A 47 -14.86 -7.80 -0.31
CA ASN A 47 -13.44 -7.54 -0.03
C ASN A 47 -13.10 -6.06 -0.24
N LEU A 48 -13.57 -5.43 -1.33
CA LEU A 48 -13.40 -3.99 -1.52
C LEU A 48 -14.10 -3.16 -0.42
N SER A 49 -15.29 -3.58 0.01
CA SER A 49 -16.00 -2.93 1.11
C SER A 49 -15.25 -3.06 2.44
N LEU A 50 -14.62 -4.21 2.68
CA LEU A 50 -13.74 -4.42 3.83
C LEU A 50 -12.50 -3.52 3.77
N ALA A 51 -11.87 -3.37 2.60
CA ALA A 51 -10.75 -2.43 2.42
C ALA A 51 -11.16 -0.98 2.76
N ILE A 52 -12.32 -0.53 2.28
CA ILE A 52 -12.88 0.79 2.59
C ILE A 52 -13.16 0.94 4.09
N ASN A 53 -13.76 -0.08 4.73
CA ASN A 53 -14.02 -0.09 6.17
C ASN A 53 -12.71 -0.05 6.99
N SER A 54 -11.67 -0.76 6.55
CA SER A 54 -10.32 -0.67 7.13
C SER A 54 -9.76 0.75 7.05
N ILE A 55 -9.91 1.46 5.92
CA ILE A 55 -9.49 2.89 5.80
C ILE A 55 -10.23 3.78 6.80
N LYS A 56 -11.55 3.59 6.97
CA LYS A 56 -12.32 4.33 7.99
C LYS A 56 -11.81 4.06 9.40
N THR A 57 -11.48 2.80 9.70
CA THR A 57 -10.91 2.39 11.00
C THR A 57 -9.54 3.02 11.24
N ILE A 58 -8.65 3.02 10.23
CA ILE A 58 -7.33 3.67 10.29
C ILE A 58 -7.49 5.16 10.59
N ASN A 59 -8.31 5.87 9.81
CA ASN A 59 -8.53 7.30 9.98
C ASN A 59 -9.11 7.63 11.37
N THR A 60 -10.02 6.82 11.88
CA THR A 60 -10.59 7.00 13.22
C THR A 60 -9.53 6.83 14.30
N CYS A 61 -8.67 5.82 14.17
CA CYS A 61 -7.54 5.61 15.08
C CYS A 61 -6.53 6.76 15.06
N ILE A 62 -6.29 7.36 13.89
CA ILE A 62 -5.42 8.55 13.73
C ILE A 62 -6.04 9.76 14.43
N VAL A 63 -7.34 10.03 14.24
CA VAL A 63 -8.04 11.14 14.91
C VAL A 63 -7.98 10.98 16.43
N ILE A 64 -8.16 9.76 16.96
CA ILE A 64 -7.99 9.51 18.39
C ILE A 64 -6.55 9.82 18.86
N ASN A 65 -5.54 9.47 18.05
CA ASN A 65 -4.16 9.83 18.36
C ASN A 65 -3.96 11.35 18.34
N GLU A 66 -4.50 12.06 17.35
CA GLU A 66 -4.44 13.53 17.26
C GLU A 66 -5.05 14.17 18.50
N LEU A 67 -6.21 13.69 18.97
CA LEU A 67 -6.82 14.13 20.23
C LEU A 67 -5.93 13.85 21.44
N SER A 68 -5.32 12.68 21.50
CA SER A 68 -4.36 12.34 22.57
C SER A 68 -3.18 13.31 22.57
N THR A 69 -2.62 13.62 21.39
CA THR A 69 -1.51 14.57 21.29
C THR A 69 -1.94 16.00 21.64
N ALA A 70 -3.16 16.41 21.28
CA ALA A 70 -3.66 17.76 21.56
C ALA A 70 -3.97 17.98 23.05
N ILE A 71 -4.52 16.98 23.74
CA ILE A 71 -5.00 17.10 25.13
C ILE A 71 -3.93 16.62 26.12
N LEU A 72 -3.37 15.44 25.86
CA LEU A 72 -2.44 14.74 26.76
C LEU A 72 -0.97 14.98 26.41
N GLU A 73 -0.68 15.62 25.27
CA GLU A 73 0.68 15.89 24.77
C GLU A 73 1.51 14.61 24.54
N ILE A 74 0.83 13.46 24.37
CA ILE A 74 1.45 12.17 24.13
C ILE A 74 0.73 11.42 23.01
N ASN A 75 1.51 10.65 22.24
CA ASN A 75 0.97 9.72 21.26
C ASN A 75 0.22 8.57 21.96
N ASN A 76 -0.90 8.18 21.35
CA ASN A 76 -1.62 6.98 21.74
C ASN A 76 -1.15 5.78 20.91
N ASN A 77 -0.06 5.17 21.36
CA ASN A 77 0.58 4.05 20.67
C ASN A 77 -0.38 2.87 20.41
N ASN A 78 -1.37 2.62 21.27
CA ASN A 78 -2.33 1.52 21.07
C ASN A 78 -3.20 1.72 19.82
N TYR A 79 -3.68 2.94 19.58
CA TYR A 79 -4.45 3.24 18.38
C TYR A 79 -3.56 3.34 17.14
N LEU A 80 -2.33 3.84 17.27
CA LEU A 80 -1.36 3.82 16.16
C LEU A 80 -0.99 2.40 15.71
N GLU A 81 -0.80 1.46 16.64
CA GLU A 81 -0.56 0.05 16.30
C GLU A 81 -1.79 -0.59 15.66
N THR A 82 -2.99 -0.25 16.14
CA THR A 82 -4.25 -0.70 15.53
C THR A 82 -4.36 -0.20 14.09
N ALA A 83 -4.10 1.09 13.85
CA ALA A 83 -4.05 1.68 12.51
C ALA A 83 -3.05 0.95 11.61
N ARG A 84 -1.83 0.68 12.09
CA ARG A 84 -0.81 -0.06 11.33
C ARG A 84 -1.26 -1.47 10.96
N LYS A 85 -1.85 -2.22 11.90
CA LYS A 85 -2.41 -3.56 11.61
C LYS A 85 -3.52 -3.48 10.56
N GLU A 86 -4.34 -2.45 10.64
CA GLU A 86 -5.47 -2.30 9.75
C GLU A 86 -5.06 -1.86 8.33
N ILE A 87 -3.91 -1.21 8.16
CA ILE A 87 -3.26 -1.01 6.85
C ILE A 87 -2.97 -2.35 6.17
N TYR A 88 -2.37 -3.30 6.90
CA TYR A 88 -2.13 -4.65 6.37
C TYR A 88 -3.43 -5.38 6.01
N ASN A 89 -4.48 -5.23 6.82
CA ASN A 89 -5.79 -5.80 6.51
C ASN A 89 -6.38 -5.21 5.23
N CYS A 90 -6.35 -3.87 5.09
CA CYS A 90 -6.80 -3.17 3.89
C CYS A 90 -6.11 -3.70 2.63
N ILE A 91 -4.77 -3.77 2.65
CA ILE A 91 -3.97 -4.31 1.54
C ILE A 91 -4.37 -5.75 1.24
N SER A 92 -4.48 -6.60 2.27
CA SER A 92 -4.82 -8.01 2.09
C SER A 92 -6.21 -8.22 1.49
N TYR A 93 -7.17 -7.34 1.78
CA TYR A 93 -8.49 -7.40 1.13
C TYR A 93 -8.43 -6.98 -0.34
N ILE A 94 -7.59 -6.00 -0.68
CA ILE A 94 -7.34 -5.62 -2.09
C ILE A 94 -6.66 -6.79 -2.82
N GLU A 95 -5.63 -7.39 -2.24
CA GLU A 95 -4.93 -8.55 -2.81
C GLU A 95 -5.86 -9.76 -3.02
N LYS A 96 -6.80 -10.02 -2.12
CA LYS A 96 -7.83 -11.06 -2.33
C LYS A 96 -8.74 -10.78 -3.53
N THR A 97 -8.85 -9.51 -3.93
CA THR A 97 -9.69 -9.08 -5.05
C THR A 97 -8.93 -9.16 -6.37
N VAL A 98 -7.70 -8.62 -6.42
CA VAL A 98 -6.94 -8.44 -7.67
C VAL A 98 -5.60 -9.20 -7.72
N GLY A 99 -5.28 -9.96 -6.69
CA GLY A 99 -4.01 -10.66 -6.55
C GLY A 99 -2.88 -9.77 -6.03
N ASN A 100 -1.76 -10.39 -5.68
CA ASN A 100 -0.54 -9.76 -5.21
C ASN A 100 0.63 -9.88 -6.22
N ASN A 101 0.33 -10.23 -7.47
CA ASN A 101 1.36 -10.43 -8.49
C ASN A 101 2.00 -9.10 -8.90
N VAL A 102 3.33 -9.03 -8.81
CA VAL A 102 4.14 -7.88 -9.24
C VAL A 102 4.74 -8.12 -10.63
N ASP A 103 5.25 -9.33 -10.86
CA ASP A 103 6.04 -9.68 -12.06
C ASP A 103 5.19 -10.22 -13.23
N GLY A 104 3.88 -10.34 -13.03
CA GLY A 104 2.94 -10.70 -14.08
C GLY A 104 2.89 -9.73 -15.25
N SER A 105 2.41 -10.18 -16.41
CA SER A 105 2.07 -9.30 -17.53
C SER A 105 1.09 -8.20 -17.10
N LEU A 106 1.07 -7.09 -17.84
CA LEU A 106 0.14 -5.99 -17.58
C LEU A 106 -1.32 -6.36 -17.87
N SER A 107 -1.57 -7.49 -18.54
CA SER A 107 -2.90 -7.99 -18.88
C SER A 107 -3.42 -9.10 -17.96
N GLU A 108 -2.58 -9.62 -17.05
CA GLU A 108 -2.92 -10.77 -16.21
C GLU A 108 -4.04 -10.49 -15.21
N ASN A 109 -4.27 -9.23 -14.85
CA ASN A 109 -5.35 -8.84 -13.93
C ASN A 109 -6.73 -8.74 -14.58
N LYS A 110 -6.84 -8.98 -15.90
CA LYS A 110 -8.10 -8.83 -16.66
C LYS A 110 -9.24 -9.65 -16.06
N GLU A 111 -8.98 -10.90 -15.69
CA GLU A 111 -10.00 -11.78 -15.12
C GLU A 111 -10.48 -11.30 -13.75
N GLN A 112 -9.57 -10.76 -12.93
CA GLN A 112 -9.87 -10.22 -11.62
C GLN A 112 -10.65 -8.91 -11.74
N LEU A 113 -10.27 -8.03 -12.67
CA LEU A 113 -10.98 -6.78 -12.94
C LEU A 113 -12.40 -7.01 -13.47
N ALA A 114 -12.61 -8.07 -14.27
CA ALA A 114 -13.94 -8.46 -14.73
C ALA A 114 -14.88 -8.81 -13.56
N LYS A 115 -14.36 -9.38 -12.47
CA LYS A 115 -15.15 -9.70 -11.26
C LYS A 115 -15.60 -8.45 -10.49
N ILE A 116 -15.00 -7.29 -10.77
CA ILE A 116 -15.31 -6.00 -10.14
C ILE A 116 -15.63 -4.91 -11.18
N GLU A 117 -16.26 -5.29 -12.29
CA GLU A 117 -16.59 -4.37 -13.39
C GLU A 117 -17.34 -3.10 -12.94
N ARG A 118 -18.21 -3.20 -11.92
CA ARG A 118 -18.99 -2.08 -11.39
C ARG A 118 -18.19 -1.15 -10.48
N PHE A 119 -17.00 -1.59 -10.06
CA PHE A 119 -16.07 -0.77 -9.32
C PHE A 119 -15.26 0.04 -10.33
N THR A 120 -15.72 1.25 -10.61
CA THR A 120 -15.26 2.13 -11.70
C THR A 120 -13.78 2.52 -11.56
N PRO A 121 -13.11 2.96 -12.64
CA PRO A 121 -11.75 3.49 -12.59
C PRO A 121 -11.56 4.57 -11.52
N THR A 122 -12.53 5.48 -11.38
CA THR A 122 -12.51 6.54 -10.36
C THR A 122 -12.51 5.98 -8.94
N GLN A 123 -13.34 4.97 -8.68
CA GLN A 123 -13.40 4.34 -7.36
C GLN A 123 -12.12 3.56 -7.04
N ARG A 124 -11.52 2.87 -8.03
CA ARG A 124 -10.24 2.18 -7.88
C ARG A 124 -9.12 3.14 -7.51
N LEU A 125 -9.00 4.26 -8.24
CA LEU A 125 -8.02 5.28 -7.95
C LEU A 125 -8.23 5.92 -6.56
N ASN A 126 -9.47 6.26 -6.21
CA ASN A 126 -9.79 6.86 -4.93
C ASN A 126 -9.56 5.92 -3.74
N LEU A 127 -9.76 4.61 -3.92
CA LEU A 127 -9.43 3.61 -2.90
C LEU A 127 -7.93 3.65 -2.56
N ILE A 128 -7.07 3.62 -3.57
CA ILE A 128 -5.61 3.69 -3.38
C ILE A 128 -5.21 5.03 -2.77
N LYS A 129 -5.70 6.16 -3.29
CA LYS A 129 -5.43 7.49 -2.73
C LYS A 129 -5.84 7.60 -1.26
N GLY A 130 -7.00 7.05 -0.90
CA GLY A 130 -7.47 7.00 0.49
C GLY A 130 -6.54 6.20 1.39
N LEU A 131 -6.06 5.04 0.93
CA LEU A 131 -5.08 4.23 1.66
C LEU A 131 -3.74 4.96 1.81
N LEU A 132 -3.21 5.57 0.74
CA LEU A 132 -1.96 6.32 0.78
C LEU A 132 -2.03 7.50 1.75
N GLN A 133 -3.15 8.24 1.76
CA GLN A 133 -3.34 9.33 2.71
C GLN A 133 -3.36 8.82 4.16
N ALA A 134 -4.05 7.71 4.41
CA ALA A 134 -4.11 7.09 5.74
C ALA A 134 -2.74 6.57 6.20
N MET A 135 -1.97 5.95 5.29
CA MET A 135 -0.59 5.52 5.52
C MET A 135 0.31 6.71 5.85
N LYS A 136 0.28 7.78 5.04
CA LYS A 136 1.08 8.98 5.26
C LYS A 136 0.84 9.57 6.66
N LYS A 137 -0.42 9.75 7.04
CA LYS A 137 -0.80 10.24 8.37
C LYS A 137 -0.33 9.30 9.48
N THR A 138 -0.45 7.99 9.30
CA THR A 138 0.02 6.98 10.27
C THR A 138 1.54 7.06 10.46
N THR A 139 2.31 7.11 9.37
CA THR A 139 3.77 7.21 9.40
C THR A 139 4.22 8.52 10.05
N THR A 140 3.56 9.65 9.73
CA THR A 140 3.83 10.94 10.38
C THR A 140 3.55 10.88 11.87
N ALA A 141 2.45 10.28 12.31
CA ALA A 141 2.10 10.17 13.72
C ALA A 141 3.08 9.31 14.53
N PHE A 142 3.64 8.25 13.93
CA PHE A 142 4.71 7.45 14.54
C PHE A 142 6.04 8.21 14.66
N GLY A 143 6.33 9.13 13.74
CA GLY A 143 7.57 9.91 13.71
C GLY A 143 8.77 9.15 13.13
N THR A 144 9.85 9.90 12.85
CA THR A 144 11.05 9.42 12.13
C THR A 144 11.87 8.38 12.88
N ASN A 145 11.83 8.40 14.22
CA ASN A 145 12.55 7.48 15.10
C ASN A 145 11.72 6.25 15.51
N SER A 146 10.59 6.02 14.85
CA SER A 146 9.75 4.87 15.12
C SER A 146 10.46 3.56 14.82
N LYS A 147 10.33 2.58 15.72
CA LYS A 147 10.78 1.19 15.50
C LYS A 147 10.15 0.54 14.27
N TRP A 148 9.05 1.10 13.76
CA TRP A 148 8.35 0.61 12.57
C TRP A 148 8.88 1.15 11.25
N LYS A 149 9.90 2.04 11.27
CA LYS A 149 10.49 2.64 10.07
C LYS A 149 10.77 1.59 8.97
N TRP A 150 11.35 0.46 9.34
CA TRP A 150 11.73 -0.60 8.39
C TRP A 150 10.62 -1.60 8.04
N SER A 151 9.41 -1.41 8.57
CA SER A 151 8.21 -2.16 8.12
C SER A 151 7.50 -1.50 6.94
N TRP A 152 7.69 -0.18 6.73
CA TRP A 152 7.05 0.55 5.64
C TRP A 152 7.49 0.13 4.22
N PRO A 153 8.76 -0.24 3.96
CA PRO A 153 9.14 -0.71 2.61
C PRO A 153 8.28 -1.88 2.11
N ASP A 154 7.99 -2.86 2.99
CA ASP A 154 7.12 -4.00 2.67
C ASP A 154 5.67 -3.56 2.40
N ILE A 155 5.15 -2.63 3.20
CA ILE A 155 3.81 -2.07 3.01
C ILE A 155 3.74 -1.34 1.65
N ASN A 156 4.71 -0.48 1.36
CA ASN A 156 4.74 0.32 0.13
C ASN A 156 4.84 -0.56 -1.12
N PHE A 157 5.63 -1.63 -1.05
CA PHE A 157 5.73 -2.63 -2.12
C PHE A 157 4.39 -3.31 -2.41
N ARG A 158 3.70 -3.78 -1.36
CA ARG A 158 2.39 -4.42 -1.55
C ARG A 158 1.34 -3.45 -2.07
N VAL A 159 1.41 -2.18 -1.66
CA VAL A 159 0.51 -1.13 -2.18
C VAL A 159 0.80 -0.82 -3.64
N ALA A 160 2.07 -0.75 -4.05
CA ALA A 160 2.44 -0.60 -5.46
C ALA A 160 1.87 -1.75 -6.32
N ALA A 161 2.03 -2.99 -5.84
CA ALA A 161 1.46 -4.18 -6.47
C ALA A 161 -0.07 -4.10 -6.62
N CYS A 162 -0.77 -3.76 -5.52
CA CYS A 162 -2.22 -3.56 -5.52
C CYS A 162 -2.66 -2.47 -6.49
N THR A 163 -1.90 -1.36 -6.56
CA THR A 163 -2.21 -0.22 -7.42
C THR A 163 -2.12 -0.61 -8.89
N LYS A 164 -1.07 -1.37 -9.26
CA LYS A 164 -0.93 -1.98 -10.59
C LYS A 164 -2.06 -2.95 -10.89
N ASN A 165 -2.39 -3.83 -9.96
CA ASN A 165 -3.39 -4.88 -10.19
C ASN A 165 -4.83 -4.35 -10.23
N LEU A 166 -5.10 -3.17 -9.67
CA LEU A 166 -6.37 -2.45 -9.85
C LEU A 166 -6.44 -1.67 -11.18
N PHE A 167 -5.33 -1.49 -11.89
CA PHE A 167 -5.26 -0.70 -13.11
C PHE A 167 -5.53 -1.54 -14.37
N ASP A 168 -6.38 -1.05 -15.26
CA ASP A 168 -6.69 -1.73 -16.52
C ASP A 168 -5.81 -1.19 -17.65
N PHE A 169 -4.68 -1.85 -17.91
CA PHE A 169 -3.74 -1.46 -18.96
C PHE A 169 -4.31 -1.62 -20.37
N ILE A 170 -5.21 -2.59 -20.58
CA ILE A 170 -5.84 -2.84 -21.88
C ILE A 170 -6.79 -1.67 -22.21
N ALA A 171 -7.63 -1.30 -21.26
CA ALA A 171 -8.53 -0.18 -21.44
C ALA A 171 -7.76 1.14 -21.54
N TYR A 172 -6.65 1.29 -20.81
CA TYR A 172 -5.78 2.45 -20.96
C TYR A 172 -5.25 2.57 -22.39
N GLU A 173 -4.69 1.52 -22.98
CA GLU A 173 -4.17 1.57 -24.36
C GLU A 173 -5.27 1.86 -25.41
N ARG A 174 -6.46 1.28 -25.23
CA ARG A 174 -7.55 1.36 -26.23
C ARG A 174 -8.42 2.60 -26.13
N GLU A 175 -8.65 3.11 -24.92
CA GLU A 175 -9.61 4.18 -24.65
C GLU A 175 -8.90 5.55 -24.54
N GLN A 176 -8.26 5.97 -25.63
CA GLN A 176 -7.49 7.23 -25.70
C GLN A 176 -8.34 8.46 -26.10
N ASP A 177 -9.66 8.32 -26.13
CA ASP A 177 -10.58 9.42 -26.44
C ASP A 177 -10.65 10.41 -25.26
N LEU A 178 -10.44 11.70 -25.55
CA LEU A 178 -10.53 12.79 -24.58
C LEU A 178 -11.94 13.00 -24.03
N GLU A 179 -12.98 12.59 -24.78
CA GLU A 179 -14.37 12.66 -24.33
C GLU A 179 -14.74 11.53 -23.36
N ASN A 180 -13.89 10.50 -23.23
CA ASN A 180 -14.12 9.43 -22.26
C ASN A 180 -14.02 10.00 -20.83
N PRO A 181 -15.07 9.86 -19.99
CA PRO A 181 -15.05 10.40 -18.63
C PRO A 181 -13.94 9.81 -17.74
N TYR A 182 -13.35 8.68 -18.13
CA TYR A 182 -12.25 8.05 -17.42
C TYR A 182 -10.85 8.35 -18.00
N TYR A 183 -10.73 9.13 -19.09
CA TYR A 183 -9.44 9.39 -19.72
C TYR A 183 -8.40 9.93 -18.73
N TYR A 184 -8.71 11.06 -18.07
CA TYR A 184 -7.80 11.67 -17.10
C TYR A 184 -7.62 10.83 -15.84
N ILE A 185 -8.67 10.12 -15.41
CA ILE A 185 -8.62 9.23 -14.24
C ILE A 185 -7.64 8.08 -14.49
N ARG A 186 -7.69 7.46 -15.67
CA ARG A 186 -6.75 6.39 -16.03
C ARG A 186 -5.33 6.93 -16.17
N LYS A 187 -5.14 8.10 -16.76
CA LYS A 187 -3.82 8.74 -16.83
C LYS A 187 -3.23 9.01 -15.44
N GLU A 188 -4.05 9.50 -14.52
CA GLU A 188 -3.62 9.73 -13.14
C GLU A 188 -3.29 8.41 -12.42
N HIS A 189 -4.12 7.38 -12.55
CA HIS A 189 -3.85 6.06 -11.97
C HIS A 189 -2.58 5.44 -12.59
N PHE A 190 -2.39 5.54 -13.89
CA PHE A 190 -1.19 5.09 -14.59
C PHE A 190 0.08 5.74 -14.01
N ASN A 191 0.10 7.06 -13.87
CA ASN A 191 1.22 7.79 -13.27
C ASN A 191 1.47 7.35 -11.82
N LEU A 192 0.39 7.13 -11.07
CA LEU A 192 0.48 6.67 -9.68
C LEU A 192 1.09 5.26 -9.57
N VAL A 193 0.83 4.35 -10.52
CA VAL A 193 1.49 3.04 -10.56
C VAL A 193 3.01 3.21 -10.64
N ILE A 194 3.48 4.05 -11.57
CA ILE A 194 4.91 4.30 -11.79
C ILE A 194 5.55 4.96 -10.55
N GLU A 195 4.88 5.97 -9.99
CA GLU A 195 5.33 6.69 -8.80
C GLU A 195 5.53 5.74 -7.61
N LEU A 196 4.53 4.91 -7.31
CA LEU A 196 4.59 4.00 -6.17
C LEU A 196 5.62 2.88 -6.37
N ALA A 197 5.80 2.40 -7.60
CA ALA A 197 6.83 1.42 -7.92
C ALA A 197 8.24 1.98 -7.70
N ASN A 198 8.50 3.20 -8.19
CA ASN A 198 9.77 3.88 -7.98
C ASN A 198 10.02 4.16 -6.49
N GLN A 199 8.99 4.59 -5.76
CA GLN A 199 9.09 4.84 -4.32
C GLN A 199 9.38 3.54 -3.56
N ALA A 200 8.67 2.45 -3.84
CA ALA A 200 8.90 1.16 -3.20
C ALA A 200 10.31 0.61 -3.50
N ALA A 201 10.79 0.77 -4.73
CA ALA A 201 12.15 0.40 -5.11
C ALA A 201 13.19 1.18 -4.29
N GLN A 202 12.99 2.49 -4.14
CA GLN A 202 13.88 3.36 -3.37
C GLN A 202 13.81 3.06 -1.86
N ASP A 203 12.64 2.73 -1.33
CA ASP A 203 12.46 2.38 0.09
C ASP A 203 13.22 1.10 0.46
N TYR A 204 13.17 0.08 -0.39
CA TYR A 204 13.96 -1.14 -0.21
C TYR A 204 15.46 -0.90 -0.36
N ARG A 205 15.88 -0.08 -1.33
CA ARG A 205 17.28 0.35 -1.44
C ARG A 205 17.75 1.05 -0.16
N THR A 206 16.94 1.98 0.35
CA THR A 206 17.24 2.70 1.61
C THR A 206 17.34 1.73 2.79
N LYS A 207 16.43 0.75 2.88
CA LYS A 207 16.47 -0.31 3.89
C LYS A 207 17.74 -1.17 3.80
N PHE A 208 18.13 -1.55 2.58
CA PHE A 208 19.40 -2.24 2.33
C PHE A 208 20.59 -1.42 2.83
N GLU A 209 20.68 -0.15 2.43
CA GLU A 209 21.84 0.71 2.73
C GLU A 209 21.95 1.06 4.22
N MET A 210 20.82 1.24 4.90
CA MET A 210 20.79 1.79 6.27
C MET A 210 20.49 0.77 7.37
N SER A 211 20.04 -0.45 7.04
CA SER A 211 19.57 -1.39 8.05
C SER A 211 20.11 -2.80 7.89
N THR A 212 19.84 -3.45 6.76
CA THR A 212 19.99 -4.92 6.64
C THR A 212 21.26 -5.33 5.91
N GLN A 213 21.65 -4.58 4.88
CA GLN A 213 22.63 -4.97 3.87
C GLN A 213 22.33 -6.37 3.26
N ASP A 214 21.06 -6.78 3.25
CA ASP A 214 20.61 -8.07 2.73
C ASP A 214 20.27 -7.96 1.24
N SER A 215 20.87 -8.82 0.43
CA SER A 215 20.56 -8.97 -1.00
C SER A 215 19.06 -9.08 -1.32
N THR A 216 18.26 -9.63 -0.40
CA THR A 216 16.80 -9.76 -0.54
C THR A 216 16.11 -8.41 -0.68
N ASP A 217 16.56 -7.38 0.05
CA ASP A 217 15.98 -6.04 -0.08
C ASP A 217 16.29 -5.44 -1.48
N LEU A 218 17.48 -5.70 -2.04
CA LEU A 218 17.79 -5.29 -3.42
C LEU A 218 16.97 -6.08 -4.45
N LYS A 219 16.66 -7.37 -4.21
CA LYS A 219 15.79 -8.15 -5.10
C LYS A 219 14.39 -7.55 -5.19
N HIS A 220 13.79 -7.17 -4.06
CA HIS A 220 12.48 -6.49 -4.06
C HIS A 220 12.53 -5.11 -4.72
N SER A 221 13.67 -4.40 -4.60
CA SER A 221 13.89 -3.17 -5.37
C SER A 221 13.89 -3.43 -6.88
N VAL A 222 14.59 -4.48 -7.33
CA VAL A 222 14.61 -4.91 -8.73
C VAL A 222 13.23 -5.32 -9.22
N GLU A 223 12.44 -6.08 -8.44
CA GLU A 223 11.07 -6.49 -8.82
C GLU A 223 10.17 -5.28 -9.14
N MET A 224 10.28 -4.19 -8.38
CA MET A 224 9.53 -2.95 -8.65
C MET A 224 10.03 -2.20 -9.87
N LEU A 225 11.35 -2.17 -10.10
CA LEU A 225 11.94 -1.59 -11.31
C LEU A 225 11.58 -2.39 -12.56
N GLU A 226 11.51 -3.71 -12.45
CA GLU A 226 11.09 -4.63 -13.51
C GLU A 226 9.65 -4.38 -13.94
N MET A 227 8.76 -4.13 -12.98
CA MET A 227 7.40 -3.70 -13.27
C MET A 227 7.37 -2.39 -14.07
N ASN A 228 8.16 -1.38 -13.68
CA ASN A 228 8.26 -0.12 -14.42
C ASN A 228 8.88 -0.30 -15.81
N ARG A 229 9.91 -1.16 -15.95
CA ARG A 229 10.51 -1.49 -17.24
C ARG A 229 9.46 -2.01 -18.22
N LYS A 230 8.59 -2.92 -17.78
CA LYS A 230 7.49 -3.48 -18.59
C LYS A 230 6.48 -2.40 -18.99
N ILE A 231 6.16 -1.49 -18.07
CA ILE A 231 5.28 -0.34 -18.34
C ILE A 231 5.88 0.54 -19.44
N PHE A 232 7.12 1.01 -19.26
CA PHE A 232 7.79 1.89 -20.23
C PHE A 232 7.98 1.24 -21.60
N GLN A 233 8.25 -0.07 -21.63
CA GLN A 233 8.34 -0.82 -22.88
C GLN A 233 7.02 -0.82 -23.67
N ILE A 234 5.88 -0.89 -22.99
CA ILE A 234 4.56 -0.91 -23.63
C ILE A 234 4.10 0.50 -24.01
N THR A 235 4.43 1.52 -23.21
CA THR A 235 4.06 2.91 -23.51
C THR A 235 5.01 3.62 -24.47
N GLY A 236 6.15 3.02 -24.80
CA GLY A 236 7.14 3.60 -25.72
C GLY A 236 8.02 4.69 -25.10
N GLU A 237 8.10 4.74 -23.77
CA GLU A 237 8.90 5.72 -23.02
C GLU A 237 10.38 5.30 -23.00
N ASN A 238 11.05 5.45 -24.13
CA ASN A 238 12.39 4.89 -24.37
C ASN A 238 13.47 5.42 -23.41
N GLU A 239 13.41 6.69 -23.02
CA GLU A 239 14.42 7.29 -22.14
C GLU A 239 14.37 6.67 -20.73
N ASP A 240 13.18 6.59 -20.14
CA ASP A 240 12.98 6.02 -18.82
C ASP A 240 13.16 4.49 -18.82
N LEU A 241 12.85 3.84 -19.95
CA LEU A 241 13.14 2.43 -20.17
C LEU A 241 14.64 2.12 -20.04
N GLU A 242 15.51 2.87 -20.75
CA GLU A 242 16.96 2.63 -20.73
C GLU A 242 17.60 2.97 -19.37
N LYS A 243 17.13 4.05 -18.71
CA LYS A 243 17.54 4.37 -17.32
C LYS A 243 17.19 3.23 -16.38
N THR A 244 15.97 2.69 -16.49
CA THR A 244 15.48 1.60 -15.63
C THR A 244 16.27 0.32 -15.85
N LYS A 245 16.57 -0.04 -17.12
CA LYS A 245 17.43 -1.20 -17.45
C LYS A 245 18.81 -1.09 -16.82
N THR A 246 19.47 0.06 -17.01
CA THR A 246 20.81 0.32 -16.46
C THR A 246 20.82 0.16 -14.93
N LEU A 247 19.77 0.67 -14.25
CA LEU A 247 19.64 0.56 -12.80
C LEU A 247 19.41 -0.89 -12.35
N ILE A 248 18.57 -1.65 -13.06
CA ILE A 248 18.32 -3.08 -12.80
C ILE A 248 19.63 -3.86 -12.92
N GLU A 249 20.40 -3.67 -14.01
CA GLU A 249 21.67 -4.35 -14.22
C GLU A 249 22.67 -4.05 -13.11
N SER A 250 22.77 -2.79 -12.68
CA SER A 250 23.61 -2.39 -11.56
C SER A 250 23.25 -3.11 -10.25
N PHE A 251 21.95 -3.22 -9.95
CA PHE A 251 21.48 -3.91 -8.74
C PHE A 251 21.65 -5.42 -8.84
N GLN A 252 21.41 -6.02 -10.01
CA GLN A 252 21.62 -7.44 -10.24
C GLN A 252 23.09 -7.84 -10.07
N GLN A 253 24.03 -7.04 -10.60
CA GLN A 253 25.45 -7.26 -10.38
C GLN A 253 25.81 -7.21 -8.88
N LYS A 254 25.31 -6.19 -8.17
CA LYS A 254 25.54 -6.05 -6.72
C LYS A 254 24.96 -7.22 -5.92
N ILE A 255 23.78 -7.71 -6.28
CA ILE A 255 23.16 -8.90 -5.67
C ILE A 255 24.06 -10.13 -5.89
N ALA A 256 24.54 -10.34 -7.11
CA ALA A 256 25.40 -11.48 -7.44
C ALA A 256 26.71 -11.46 -6.64
N ASP A 257 27.33 -10.29 -6.50
CA ASP A 257 28.57 -10.11 -5.72
C ASP A 257 28.35 -10.48 -4.25
N LEU A 258 27.29 -9.95 -3.62
CA LEU A 258 26.92 -10.24 -2.22
C LEU A 258 26.68 -11.74 -1.99
N GLU A 259 25.89 -12.39 -2.85
CA GLU A 259 25.60 -13.81 -2.74
C GLU A 259 26.85 -14.69 -2.93
N SER A 260 27.80 -14.25 -3.77
CA SER A 260 29.06 -14.96 -3.97
C SER A 260 29.94 -14.93 -2.72
N ASP A 261 29.97 -13.79 -2.03
CA ASP A 261 30.78 -13.61 -0.83
C ASP A 261 30.20 -14.34 0.37
N ASP A 262 28.87 -14.39 0.50
CA ASP A 262 28.19 -15.20 1.51
C ASP A 262 28.45 -16.70 1.32
N LYS A 263 28.45 -17.18 0.07
CA LYS A 263 28.82 -18.57 -0.25
C LYS A 263 30.27 -18.88 0.11
N LYS A 264 31.21 -17.95 -0.11
CA LYS A 264 32.62 -18.10 0.29
C LYS A 264 32.79 -18.13 1.81
N LYS A 265 32.06 -17.29 2.54
CA LYS A 265 32.09 -17.26 4.02
C LYS A 265 31.55 -18.56 4.62
N LYS A 266 30.44 -19.09 4.09
CA LYS A 266 29.85 -20.36 4.55
C LYS A 266 30.72 -21.60 4.29
N LYS A 267 31.60 -21.57 3.29
CA LYS A 267 32.55 -22.67 3.00
C LYS A 267 33.81 -22.66 3.89
N LYS A 268 34.04 -21.57 4.64
CA LYS A 268 35.20 -21.41 5.54
C LYS A 268 34.85 -21.65 7.02
N GLN A 269 33.57 -21.84 7.34
CA GLN A 269 33.08 -22.32 8.64
C GLN A 269 32.83 -23.82 8.55
#